data_AF-A0A538R581-F1
#
_entry.id   AF-A0A538R581-F1
#
_cell.length_a   1.000
_cell.length_b   1.000
_cell.length_c   1.000
_cell.angle_alpha   90.00
_cell.angle_beta   90.00
_cell.angle_gamma   90.00
#
_symmetry.space_group_name_H-M   'P 1'
#
loop_
_entity.id
_entity.type
_entity.pdbx_description
1 polymer ?
#
loop_
_entity_poly.entity_id
_entity_poly.type
_entity_poly.pdbx_seq_one_letter_code
_entity_poly.pdbx_strand_id
1 'polypeptide(L)'
;MRLRHSARSALLAVSLLSVGAPDGTAAGIPDVPPQVPPAARARIQPVTEHPSLAVKVAGAPFVARREVFEFLLDHPDFATHVTRALKLARYKIWRTPGGLGIDDGWGTVGTFETVWAGTGLRVMYARGAYQHKILPDIQGQAVVLIDYGTEPMTGGRSQINTAISGYVKLDSRFLSVASRLASSVARAKGEKEARKLAELFAETTQAIETDPAGVFEKVRRRPDVPTAELEDFRRLLNLPRAAH
;
A
#
# COMPACT_ATOMS: atom_id res chain seq x y z
N MET A 1 10.66 -17.03 29.62
CA MET A 1 10.90 -15.70 29.02
C MET A 1 11.88 -15.86 27.85
N ARG A 2 11.50 -15.51 26.61
CA ARG A 2 12.43 -15.49 25.45
C ARG A 2 12.18 -14.22 24.64
N LEU A 3 13.16 -13.32 24.62
CA LEU A 3 13.18 -12.23 23.64
C LEU A 3 13.40 -12.85 22.25
N ARG A 4 12.66 -12.36 21.26
CA ARG A 4 13.01 -12.50 19.84
C ARG A 4 12.87 -11.12 19.19
N HIS A 5 14.01 -10.58 18.76
CA HIS A 5 14.06 -9.29 18.09
C HIS A 5 13.51 -9.35 16.65
N SER A 6 12.99 -8.20 16.23
CA SER A 6 12.88 -7.73 14.84
C SER A 6 12.29 -8.67 13.78
N ALA A 7 10.99 -8.52 13.54
CA ALA A 7 10.43 -8.57 12.18
C ALA A 7 9.87 -7.18 11.87
N ARG A 8 10.49 -6.45 10.93
CA ARG A 8 10.17 -5.05 10.64
C ARG A 8 8.93 -4.98 9.74
N SER A 9 7.88 -4.29 10.21
CA SER A 9 6.62 -4.15 9.49
C SER A 9 6.76 -3.34 8.21
N ALA A 10 6.11 -3.79 7.14
CA ALA A 10 5.68 -2.94 6.03
C ALA A 10 4.47 -2.11 6.50
N LEU A 11 4.62 -0.79 6.58
CA LEU A 11 3.58 0.13 7.04
C LEU A 11 2.86 0.74 5.83
N LEU A 12 1.53 0.66 5.82
CA LEU A 12 0.66 1.50 4.98
C LEU A 12 0.05 2.67 5.78
N ALA A 13 0.55 2.87 7.00
CA ALA A 13 0.21 3.99 7.87
C ALA A 13 1.48 4.75 8.26
N VAL A 14 1.47 6.06 8.06
CA VAL A 14 2.64 6.93 8.29
C VAL A 14 2.77 7.24 9.77
N SER A 15 3.27 6.27 10.54
CA SER A 15 3.45 6.36 11.99
C SER A 15 4.65 7.25 12.35
N LEU A 16 4.37 8.52 12.69
CA LEU A 16 5.36 9.60 12.78
C LEU A 16 5.82 9.91 14.21
N LEU A 17 6.55 8.96 14.81
CA LEU A 17 7.37 9.19 16.01
C LEU A 17 8.76 8.51 15.81
N SER A 18 9.84 9.28 15.98
CA SER A 18 11.21 8.88 16.45
C SER A 18 12.02 7.81 15.65
N VAL A 19 13.36 7.85 15.46
CA VAL A 19 14.44 8.87 15.57
C VAL A 19 15.47 8.58 14.43
N GLY A 20 16.27 9.57 14.00
CA GLY A 20 17.58 9.34 13.33
C GLY A 20 17.74 9.98 11.95
N ALA A 21 18.82 10.75 11.76
CA ALA A 21 19.24 11.35 10.47
C ALA A 21 19.97 10.31 9.58
N PRO A 22 20.12 10.52 8.25
CA PRO A 22 20.93 11.61 7.68
C PRO A 22 20.29 12.33 6.48
N ASP A 23 21.09 13.19 5.83
CA ASP A 23 20.75 14.14 4.79
C ASP A 23 20.22 13.56 3.46
N GLY A 24 19.41 14.36 2.76
CA GLY A 24 18.87 14.05 1.44
C GLY A 24 18.30 15.30 0.76
N THR A 25 18.58 15.45 -0.53
CA THR A 25 18.25 16.64 -1.34
C THR A 25 16.73 16.86 -1.47
N ALA A 26 16.35 18.14 -1.62
CA ALA A 26 14.95 18.56 -1.76
C ALA A 26 14.36 18.20 -3.13
N ALA A 27 14.01 16.94 -3.34
CA ALA A 27 13.11 16.56 -4.42
C ALA A 27 11.71 17.15 -4.17
N GLY A 28 11.13 17.81 -5.18
CA GLY A 28 9.86 18.55 -5.05
C GLY A 28 8.67 17.69 -4.61
N ILE A 29 7.55 18.36 -4.34
CA ILE A 29 6.25 17.68 -4.15
C ILE A 29 5.97 16.87 -5.43
N PRO A 30 5.59 15.58 -5.34
CA PRO A 30 5.25 14.80 -6.52
C PRO A 30 4.01 15.40 -7.21
N ASP A 31 3.92 15.27 -8.52
CA ASP A 31 2.72 15.68 -9.26
C ASP A 31 1.70 14.53 -9.35
N VAL A 32 0.42 14.90 -9.50
CA VAL A 32 -0.70 13.98 -9.71
C VAL A 32 -0.88 13.76 -11.22
N PRO A 33 -0.57 12.56 -11.76
CA PRO A 33 -0.48 12.31 -13.20
C PRO A 33 -1.71 12.79 -13.98
N PRO A 34 -1.55 13.32 -15.20
CA PRO A 34 -2.63 13.96 -15.97
C PRO A 34 -3.78 12.99 -16.28
N GLN A 35 -3.52 11.68 -16.35
CA GLN A 35 -4.57 10.67 -16.58
C GLN A 35 -5.62 10.56 -15.45
N VAL A 36 -5.37 11.12 -14.26
CA VAL A 36 -6.36 11.13 -13.16
C VAL A 36 -7.53 12.07 -13.51
N PRO A 37 -8.78 11.56 -13.65
CA PRO A 37 -9.91 12.36 -14.12
C PRO A 37 -10.26 13.53 -13.20
N PRO A 38 -10.89 14.61 -13.69
CA PRO A 38 -11.18 15.82 -12.91
C PRO A 38 -11.90 15.56 -11.58
N ALA A 39 -12.90 14.68 -11.55
CA ALA A 39 -13.64 14.33 -10.33
C ALA A 39 -12.75 13.62 -9.28
N ALA A 40 -11.89 12.69 -9.73
CA ALA A 40 -10.93 12.02 -8.86
C ALA A 40 -9.84 12.99 -8.36
N ARG A 41 -9.35 13.88 -9.23
CA ARG A 41 -8.39 14.94 -8.88
C ARG A 41 -8.94 15.89 -7.83
N ALA A 42 -10.15 16.42 -8.03
CA ALA A 42 -10.81 17.30 -7.06
C ALA A 42 -11.00 16.63 -5.69
N ARG A 43 -11.22 15.31 -5.65
CA ARG A 43 -11.36 14.54 -4.41
C ARG A 43 -10.05 14.45 -3.61
N ILE A 44 -8.90 14.33 -4.28
CA ILE A 44 -7.58 14.20 -3.62
C ILE A 44 -6.86 15.55 -3.42
N GLN A 45 -7.25 16.59 -4.16
CA GLN A 45 -6.65 17.93 -4.13
C GLN A 45 -6.43 18.49 -2.70
N PRO A 46 -7.39 18.39 -1.74
CA PRO A 46 -7.18 18.90 -0.37
C PRO A 46 -6.00 18.26 0.38
N VAL A 47 -5.51 17.10 -0.07
CA VAL A 47 -4.33 16.41 0.48
C VAL A 47 -3.07 16.69 -0.36
N THR A 48 -3.20 16.71 -1.69
CA THR A 48 -2.05 16.76 -2.61
C THR A 48 -1.53 18.17 -2.89
N GLU A 49 -2.36 19.21 -2.76
CA GLU A 49 -1.97 20.60 -3.07
C GLU A 49 -1.04 21.20 -2.01
N HIS A 50 -1.36 21.00 -0.73
CA HIS A 50 -0.58 21.49 0.41
C HIS A 50 -0.34 20.38 1.46
N PRO A 51 0.39 19.31 1.11
CA PRO A 51 0.65 18.18 2.00
C PRO A 51 1.53 18.59 3.19
N SER A 52 1.31 17.97 4.35
CA SER A 52 2.21 18.03 5.50
C SER A 52 3.48 17.20 5.30
N LEU A 53 3.41 16.16 4.46
CA LEU A 53 4.51 15.32 4.01
C LEU A 53 4.20 14.80 2.61
N ALA A 54 5.17 14.85 1.70
CA ALA A 54 5.07 14.24 0.38
C ALA A 54 6.36 13.50 0.01
N VAL A 55 6.23 12.31 -0.58
CA VAL A 55 7.34 11.42 -0.96
C VAL A 55 7.05 10.74 -2.30
N LYS A 56 8.10 10.42 -3.07
CA LYS A 56 8.01 9.59 -4.27
C LYS A 56 9.22 8.67 -4.35
N VAL A 57 8.99 7.38 -4.59
CA VAL A 57 10.02 6.34 -4.68
C VAL A 57 9.74 5.46 -5.89
N ALA A 58 10.76 5.26 -6.74
CA ALA A 58 10.74 4.21 -7.74
C ALA A 58 11.06 2.86 -7.08
N GLY A 59 10.25 1.85 -7.37
CA GLY A 59 10.50 0.46 -7.00
C GLY A 59 11.54 -0.19 -7.90
N ALA A 60 12.13 -1.30 -7.44
CA ALA A 60 12.89 -2.17 -8.34
C ALA A 60 11.93 -2.84 -9.34
N PRO A 61 12.31 -3.03 -10.61
CA PRO A 61 11.53 -3.83 -11.56
C PRO A 61 11.34 -5.27 -11.08
N PHE A 62 10.17 -5.84 -11.34
CA PHE A 62 9.87 -7.24 -11.03
C PHE A 62 9.05 -7.89 -12.15
N VAL A 63 9.10 -9.23 -12.25
CA VAL A 63 8.35 -9.99 -13.26
C VAL A 63 7.08 -10.55 -12.64
N ALA A 64 5.93 -10.32 -13.28
CA ALA A 64 4.63 -10.83 -12.84
C ALA A 64 3.68 -11.05 -14.03
N ARG A 65 2.62 -11.84 -13.84
CA ARG A 65 1.41 -11.72 -14.67
C ARG A 65 0.73 -10.38 -14.33
N ARG A 66 0.60 -9.48 -15.32
CA ARG A 66 -0.02 -8.16 -15.16
C ARG A 66 -1.39 -8.24 -14.47
N GLU A 67 -2.27 -9.10 -14.98
CA GLU A 67 -3.65 -9.24 -14.51
C GLU A 67 -3.72 -9.68 -13.04
N VAL A 68 -2.77 -10.50 -12.58
CA VAL A 68 -2.66 -10.91 -11.18
C VAL A 68 -2.21 -9.74 -10.30
N PHE A 69 -1.25 -8.93 -10.77
CA PHE A 69 -0.80 -7.73 -10.05
C PHE A 69 -1.92 -6.69 -9.94
N GLU A 70 -2.59 -6.39 -11.06
CA GLU A 70 -3.71 -5.43 -11.11
C GLU A 70 -4.86 -5.88 -10.20
N PHE A 71 -5.24 -7.16 -10.25
CA PHE A 71 -6.24 -7.74 -9.35
C PHE A 71 -5.90 -7.55 -7.87
N LEU A 72 -4.63 -7.73 -7.47
CA LEU A 72 -4.23 -7.50 -6.06
C LEU A 72 -4.27 -6.02 -5.66
N LEU A 73 -4.10 -5.08 -6.59
CA LEU A 73 -4.27 -3.66 -6.32
C LEU A 73 -5.75 -3.25 -6.24
N ASP A 74 -6.61 -3.88 -7.05
CA ASP A 74 -8.06 -3.62 -7.09
C ASP A 74 -8.83 -4.31 -5.96
N HIS A 75 -8.31 -5.42 -5.43
CA HIS A 75 -8.85 -6.15 -4.29
C HIS A 75 -7.87 -6.12 -3.09
N PRO A 76 -7.58 -4.94 -2.50
CA PRO A 76 -6.57 -4.80 -1.45
C PRO A 76 -6.95 -5.51 -0.13
N ASP A 77 -8.25 -5.78 0.07
CA ASP A 77 -8.75 -6.65 1.12
C ASP A 77 -8.37 -8.11 0.88
N PHE A 78 -8.56 -8.64 -0.33
CA PHE A 78 -8.05 -9.96 -0.69
C PHE A 78 -6.51 -9.99 -0.64
N ALA A 79 -5.83 -8.94 -1.11
CA ALA A 79 -4.37 -8.87 -1.10
C ALA A 79 -3.77 -8.95 0.32
N THR A 80 -4.47 -8.46 1.36
CA THR A 80 -4.01 -8.69 2.74
C THR A 80 -4.02 -10.18 3.11
N HIS A 81 -4.94 -10.99 2.57
CA HIS A 81 -4.91 -12.44 2.78
C HIS A 81 -3.69 -13.07 2.09
N VAL A 82 -3.32 -12.61 0.90
CA VAL A 82 -2.13 -13.08 0.18
C VAL A 82 -0.83 -12.73 0.93
N THR A 83 -0.61 -11.45 1.25
CA THR A 83 0.64 -11.02 1.93
C THR A 83 0.78 -11.63 3.32
N ARG A 84 -0.33 -11.88 4.04
CA ARG A 84 -0.35 -12.58 5.34
C ARG A 84 -0.18 -14.09 5.20
N ALA A 85 -0.65 -14.73 4.13
CA ALA A 85 -0.39 -16.15 3.82
C ALA A 85 1.11 -16.39 3.59
N LEU A 86 1.75 -15.45 2.89
CA LEU A 86 3.19 -15.45 2.61
C LEU A 86 4.06 -14.98 3.79
N LYS A 87 3.44 -14.46 4.86
CA LYS A 87 4.09 -13.84 6.05
C LYS A 87 4.93 -12.59 5.75
N LEU A 88 4.72 -11.96 4.59
CA LEU A 88 5.40 -10.73 4.17
C LEU A 88 4.86 -9.50 4.90
N ALA A 89 3.56 -9.49 5.22
CA ALA A 89 2.92 -8.38 5.91
C ALA A 89 2.02 -8.81 7.08
N ARG A 90 1.80 -7.86 8.00
CA ARG A 90 1.00 -8.04 9.23
C ARG A 90 -0.21 -7.11 9.35
N TYR A 91 -0.35 -6.11 8.47
CA TYR A 91 -1.53 -5.25 8.42
C TYR A 91 -2.79 -6.09 8.14
N LYS A 92 -3.97 -5.56 8.45
CA LYS A 92 -5.26 -6.12 8.06
C LYS A 92 -6.04 -5.06 7.30
N ILE A 93 -6.70 -5.49 6.23
CA ILE A 93 -7.74 -4.75 5.53
C ILE A 93 -9.03 -5.57 5.61
N TRP A 94 -10.19 -4.92 5.71
CA TRP A 94 -11.50 -5.59 5.70
C TRP A 94 -12.58 -4.68 5.10
N ARG A 95 -13.66 -5.29 4.58
CA ARG A 95 -14.83 -4.53 4.11
C ARG A 95 -15.64 -3.98 5.28
N THR A 96 -16.16 -2.77 5.11
CA THR A 96 -17.11 -2.09 6.00
C THR A 96 -18.27 -1.56 5.17
N PRO A 97 -19.42 -1.21 5.77
CA PRO A 97 -20.54 -0.62 5.03
C PRO A 97 -20.22 0.69 4.29
N GLY A 98 -19.14 1.39 4.67
CA GLY A 98 -18.74 2.69 4.10
C GLY A 98 -17.42 2.68 3.32
N GLY A 99 -16.89 1.51 2.95
CA GLY A 99 -15.58 1.38 2.28
C GLY A 99 -14.71 0.31 2.94
N LEU A 100 -13.39 0.47 2.93
CA LEU A 100 -12.46 -0.51 3.49
C LEU A 100 -11.85 0.01 4.81
N GLY A 101 -11.88 -0.81 5.85
CA GLY A 101 -11.14 -0.57 7.10
C GLY A 101 -9.70 -1.04 6.98
N ILE A 102 -8.78 -0.34 7.65
CA ILE A 102 -7.35 -0.71 7.74
C ILE A 102 -6.87 -0.64 9.19
N ASP A 103 -6.03 -1.61 9.57
CA ASP A 103 -5.28 -1.72 10.82
C ASP A 103 -3.82 -2.02 10.48
N ASP A 104 -2.90 -1.14 10.88
CA ASP A 104 -1.45 -1.27 10.65
C ASP A 104 -0.75 -2.20 11.66
N GLY A 105 -1.45 -2.62 12.72
CA GLY A 105 -0.93 -3.41 13.83
C GLY A 105 -0.12 -2.61 14.86
N TRP A 106 -0.11 -1.27 14.77
CA TRP A 106 0.67 -0.35 15.61
C TRP A 106 -0.14 0.82 16.19
N GLY A 107 -1.45 0.86 15.97
CA GLY A 107 -2.37 1.84 16.55
C GLY A 107 -2.97 2.83 15.54
N THR A 108 -2.73 2.64 14.24
CA THR A 108 -3.48 3.39 13.21
C THR A 108 -4.67 2.56 12.77
N VAL A 109 -5.87 3.05 13.09
CA VAL A 109 -7.12 2.55 12.51
C VAL A 109 -7.70 3.63 11.61
N GLY A 110 -8.18 3.24 10.44
CA GLY A 110 -8.75 4.16 9.48
C GLY A 110 -9.63 3.49 8.45
N THR A 111 -10.18 4.33 7.58
CA THR A 111 -10.87 3.97 6.35
C THR A 111 -9.99 4.30 5.16
N PHE A 112 -9.97 3.45 4.14
CA PHE A 112 -9.41 3.78 2.83
C PHE A 112 -10.29 3.28 1.69
N GLU A 113 -10.02 3.78 0.50
CA GLU A 113 -10.74 3.48 -0.72
C GLU A 113 -9.85 3.68 -1.94
N THR A 114 -10.16 2.97 -3.03
CA THR A 114 -9.60 3.26 -4.36
C THR A 114 -10.45 4.37 -4.99
N VAL A 115 -9.90 5.58 -5.09
CA VAL A 115 -10.55 6.74 -5.71
C VAL A 115 -10.58 6.63 -7.23
N TRP A 116 -9.53 6.05 -7.81
CA TRP A 116 -9.46 5.80 -9.25
C TRP A 116 -8.57 4.61 -9.56
N ALA A 117 -9.04 3.78 -10.50
CA ALA A 117 -8.29 2.70 -11.10
C ALA A 117 -8.31 2.89 -12.63
N GLY A 118 -7.14 2.99 -13.23
CA GLY A 118 -6.97 3.07 -14.68
C GLY A 118 -5.67 2.41 -15.13
N THR A 119 -5.46 2.34 -16.43
CA THR A 119 -4.28 1.69 -17.02
C THR A 119 -2.99 2.26 -16.45
N GLY A 120 -2.20 1.42 -15.77
CA GLY A 120 -0.90 1.81 -15.22
C GLY A 120 -0.95 2.73 -14.00
N LEU A 121 -2.11 2.99 -13.38
CA LEU A 121 -2.16 3.82 -12.18
C LEU A 121 -3.34 3.45 -11.25
N ARG A 122 -3.06 3.40 -9.95
CA ARG A 122 -4.06 3.36 -8.87
C ARG A 122 -3.92 4.57 -7.96
N VAL A 123 -5.05 5.20 -7.64
CA VAL A 123 -5.14 6.30 -6.69
C VAL A 123 -5.96 5.83 -5.50
N MET A 124 -5.31 5.74 -4.34
CA MET A 124 -5.94 5.40 -3.07
C MET A 124 -6.05 6.64 -2.19
N TYR A 125 -7.16 6.78 -1.48
CA TYR A 125 -7.37 7.79 -0.45
C TYR A 125 -7.61 7.08 0.88
N ALA A 126 -7.03 7.61 1.96
CA ALA A 126 -7.24 7.13 3.31
C ALA A 126 -7.52 8.28 4.28
N ARG A 127 -8.29 7.99 5.31
CA ARG A 127 -8.51 8.84 6.48
C ARG A 127 -8.41 7.97 7.72
N GLY A 128 -7.69 8.43 8.73
CA GLY A 128 -7.55 7.67 9.97
C GLY A 128 -7.14 8.54 11.15
N ALA A 129 -7.10 7.90 12.31
CA ALA A 129 -6.52 8.45 13.52
C ALA A 129 -5.33 7.57 13.93
N TYR A 130 -4.19 8.18 14.22
CA TYR A 130 -3.12 7.52 14.96
C TYR A 130 -3.40 7.64 16.45
N GLN A 131 -3.75 6.53 17.09
CA GLN A 131 -4.07 6.49 18.52
C GLN A 131 -2.83 6.11 19.33
N HIS A 132 -2.48 6.92 20.32
CA HIS A 132 -1.34 6.68 21.19
C HIS A 132 -1.74 6.84 22.66
N LYS A 133 -1.29 5.93 23.53
CA LYS A 133 -1.73 5.89 24.95
C LYS A 133 -1.43 7.14 25.80
N ILE A 134 -0.68 8.09 25.27
CA ILE A 134 -0.15 9.28 25.98
C ILE A 134 -0.37 10.58 25.18
N LEU A 135 -0.69 10.50 23.88
CA LEU A 135 -0.86 11.68 23.02
C LEU A 135 -2.31 11.71 22.50
N PRO A 136 -2.90 12.90 22.25
CA PRO A 136 -4.19 12.99 21.60
C PRO A 136 -4.19 12.29 20.23
N ASP A 137 -5.31 11.68 19.86
CA ASP A 137 -5.52 11.03 18.57
C ASP A 137 -5.20 11.97 17.41
N ILE A 138 -4.15 11.65 16.64
CA ILE A 138 -3.71 12.48 15.52
C ILE A 138 -4.54 12.10 14.30
N GLN A 139 -5.50 12.95 13.94
CA GLN A 139 -6.31 12.78 12.74
C GLN A 139 -5.55 13.27 11.50
N GLY A 140 -5.72 12.53 10.40
CA GLY A 140 -5.10 12.87 9.13
C GLY A 140 -5.69 12.14 7.94
N GLN A 141 -5.35 12.66 6.77
CA GLN A 141 -5.69 12.13 5.47
C GLN A 141 -4.41 11.72 4.74
N ALA A 142 -4.48 10.68 3.92
CA ALA A 142 -3.39 10.29 3.04
C ALA A 142 -3.90 9.99 1.62
N VAL A 143 -3.04 10.20 0.64
CA VAL A 143 -3.26 9.83 -0.75
C VAL A 143 -2.04 9.04 -1.20
N VAL A 144 -2.26 7.88 -1.80
CA VAL A 144 -1.20 7.02 -2.36
C VAL A 144 -1.47 6.81 -3.84
N LEU A 145 -0.48 7.12 -4.66
CA LEU A 145 -0.46 6.86 -6.09
C LEU A 145 0.50 5.69 -6.34
N ILE A 146 0.02 4.65 -6.98
CA ILE A 146 0.82 3.51 -7.45
C ILE A 146 0.81 3.59 -8.97
N ASP A 147 1.82 4.25 -9.54
CA ASP A 147 2.07 4.33 -10.97
C ASP A 147 2.89 3.10 -11.39
N TYR A 148 2.55 2.47 -12.52
CA TYR A 148 3.26 1.29 -13.01
C TYR A 148 3.21 1.17 -14.54
N GLY A 149 4.38 0.96 -15.15
CA GLY A 149 4.54 0.55 -16.54
C GLY A 149 4.67 -0.96 -16.66
N THR A 150 4.25 -1.53 -17.79
CA THR A 150 4.37 -2.96 -18.09
C THR A 150 5.01 -3.21 -19.44
N GLU A 151 6.12 -3.94 -19.46
CA GLU A 151 6.82 -4.40 -20.67
C GLU A 151 6.53 -5.89 -20.88
N PRO A 152 5.90 -6.31 -22.00
CA PRO A 152 5.57 -7.71 -22.24
C PRO A 152 6.78 -8.64 -22.26
N MET A 153 6.65 -9.81 -21.65
CA MET A 153 7.65 -10.87 -21.64
C MET A 153 7.05 -12.19 -22.16
N THR A 154 7.90 -13.20 -22.35
CA THR A 154 7.47 -14.55 -22.75
C THR A 154 6.57 -15.20 -21.69
N GLY A 155 5.66 -16.07 -22.14
CA GLY A 155 4.80 -16.85 -21.24
C GLY A 155 3.68 -16.08 -20.52
N GLY A 156 3.17 -14.99 -21.11
CA GLY A 156 2.08 -14.20 -20.54
C GLY A 156 2.46 -13.34 -19.32
N ARG A 157 3.77 -13.12 -19.13
CA ARG A 157 4.34 -12.30 -18.07
C ARG A 157 4.64 -10.89 -18.58
N SER A 158 4.92 -9.98 -17.65
CA SER A 158 5.44 -8.65 -17.95
C SER A 158 6.47 -8.26 -16.91
N GLN A 159 7.48 -7.50 -17.32
CA GLN A 159 8.30 -6.73 -16.39
C GLN A 159 7.47 -5.51 -15.98
N ILE A 160 7.31 -5.33 -14.67
CA ILE A 160 6.54 -4.24 -14.06
C ILE A 160 7.53 -3.27 -13.41
N ASN A 161 7.49 -2.03 -13.86
CA ASN A 161 8.28 -0.92 -13.32
C ASN A 161 7.33 -0.04 -12.50
N THR A 162 7.54 0.11 -11.19
CA THR A 162 6.60 0.82 -10.30
C THR A 162 7.17 2.12 -9.73
N ALA A 163 6.31 3.11 -9.50
CA ALA A 163 6.63 4.31 -8.73
C ALA A 163 5.49 4.63 -7.75
N ILE A 164 5.84 4.71 -6.47
CA ILE A 164 4.89 4.97 -5.38
C ILE A 164 5.07 6.42 -4.93
N SER A 165 3.99 7.20 -4.99
CA SER A 165 3.95 8.56 -4.42
C SER A 165 2.97 8.60 -3.26
N GLY A 166 3.39 9.17 -2.13
CA GLY A 166 2.58 9.28 -0.93
C GLY A 166 2.47 10.73 -0.47
N TYR A 167 1.26 11.17 -0.16
CA TYR A 167 0.94 12.49 0.37
C TYR A 167 0.20 12.30 1.70
N VAL A 168 0.56 13.06 2.73
CA VAL A 168 -0.12 13.07 4.03
C VAL A 168 -0.50 14.49 4.38
N LYS A 169 -1.72 14.68 4.86
CA LYS A 169 -2.22 15.94 5.40
C LYS A 169 -2.68 15.70 6.84
N LEU A 170 -2.09 16.43 7.79
CA LEU A 170 -2.59 16.49 9.16
C LEU A 170 -3.60 17.63 9.31
N ASP A 171 -4.53 17.45 10.24
CA ASP A 171 -5.50 18.48 10.59
C ASP A 171 -4.85 19.70 11.26
N SER A 172 -5.49 20.86 11.09
CA SER A 172 -4.99 22.17 11.59
C SER A 172 -4.84 22.26 13.11
N ARG A 173 -5.35 21.28 13.87
CA ARG A 173 -5.16 21.17 15.32
C ARG A 173 -3.77 20.64 15.70
N PHE A 174 -3.00 20.11 14.75
CA PHE A 174 -1.70 19.46 14.95
C PHE A 174 -0.54 20.18 14.25
N LEU A 175 -0.57 21.52 14.14
CA LEU A 175 0.48 22.31 13.46
C LEU A 175 1.90 22.05 14.00
N SER A 176 2.04 21.81 15.31
CA SER A 176 3.32 21.44 15.95
C SER A 176 3.85 20.05 15.57
N VAL A 177 2.98 19.17 15.07
CA VAL A 177 3.37 17.91 14.44
C VAL A 177 3.65 18.14 12.96
N ALA A 178 2.84 18.94 12.26
CA ALA A 178 3.04 19.28 10.85
C ALA A 178 4.41 19.94 10.59
N SER A 179 4.90 20.80 11.48
CA SER A 179 6.26 21.36 11.38
C SER A 179 7.37 20.31 11.50
N ARG A 180 7.15 19.24 12.27
CA ARG A 180 8.06 18.06 12.30
C ARG A 180 7.95 17.22 11.04
N LEU A 181 6.79 17.21 10.37
CA LEU A 181 6.58 16.46 9.12
C LEU A 181 7.27 17.13 7.92
N ALA A 182 7.45 18.44 7.97
CA ALA A 182 8.27 19.20 7.03
C ALA A 182 9.79 18.93 7.17
N SER A 183 10.24 18.10 8.11
CA SER A 183 11.66 17.76 8.29
C SER A 183 12.14 16.68 7.32
N SER A 184 13.44 16.73 6.99
CA SER A 184 14.13 15.69 6.21
C SER A 184 13.99 14.30 6.83
N VAL A 185 13.97 14.19 8.16
CA VAL A 185 13.80 12.92 8.89
C VAL A 185 12.41 12.32 8.65
N ALA A 186 11.35 13.13 8.68
CA ALA A 186 10.00 12.68 8.36
C ALA A 186 9.89 12.25 6.89
N ARG A 187 10.53 12.99 5.99
CA ARG A 187 10.63 12.63 4.57
C ARG A 187 11.33 11.28 4.35
N ALA A 188 12.53 11.09 4.92
CA ALA A 188 13.28 9.84 4.81
C ALA A 188 12.50 8.65 5.38
N LYS A 189 11.69 8.85 6.43
CA LYS A 189 10.78 7.81 6.95
C LYS A 189 9.65 7.51 5.96
N GLY A 190 9.01 8.51 5.37
CA GLY A 190 7.99 8.32 4.34
C GLY A 190 8.52 7.59 3.11
N GLU A 191 9.70 7.97 2.61
CA GLU A 191 10.37 7.30 1.48
C GLU A 191 10.73 5.85 1.82
N LYS A 192 11.14 5.58 3.06
CA LYS A 192 11.40 4.22 3.53
C LYS A 192 10.14 3.34 3.53
N GLU A 193 8.99 3.85 3.96
CA GLU A 193 7.75 3.07 3.94
C GLU A 193 7.21 2.91 2.50
N ALA A 194 7.32 3.93 1.64
CA ALA A 194 7.02 3.80 0.22
C ALA A 194 7.92 2.74 -0.47
N ARG A 195 9.22 2.68 -0.12
CA ARG A 195 10.14 1.65 -0.62
C ARG A 195 9.74 0.25 -0.18
N LYS A 196 9.39 0.06 1.10
CA LYS A 196 8.88 -1.24 1.59
C LYS A 196 7.59 -1.68 0.89
N LEU A 197 6.72 -0.75 0.51
CA LEU A 197 5.51 -1.09 -0.24
C LEU A 197 5.84 -1.60 -1.65
N ALA A 198 6.84 -1.00 -2.31
CA ALA A 198 7.35 -1.50 -3.59
C ALA A 198 8.07 -2.87 -3.44
N GLU A 199 8.87 -3.04 -2.39
CA GLU A 199 9.50 -4.33 -2.04
C GLU A 199 8.43 -5.41 -1.80
N LEU A 200 7.37 -5.09 -1.04
CA LEU A 200 6.25 -6.00 -0.80
C LEU A 200 5.53 -6.41 -2.08
N PHE A 201 5.38 -5.52 -3.06
CA PHE A 201 4.81 -5.87 -4.37
C PHE A 201 5.70 -6.88 -5.10
N ALA A 202 7.01 -6.59 -5.21
CA ALA A 202 7.98 -7.48 -5.84
C ALA A 202 8.03 -8.87 -5.17
N GLU A 203 8.17 -8.93 -3.84
CA GLU A 203 8.22 -10.19 -3.07
C GLU A 203 6.92 -10.99 -3.20
N THR A 204 5.76 -10.33 -3.15
CA THR A 204 4.45 -10.99 -3.27
C THR A 204 4.26 -11.59 -4.66
N THR A 205 4.55 -10.82 -5.73
CA THR A 205 4.42 -11.34 -7.09
C THR A 205 5.47 -12.41 -7.40
N GLN A 206 6.70 -12.26 -6.92
CA GLN A 206 7.74 -13.28 -7.09
C GLN A 206 7.35 -14.61 -6.46
N ALA A 207 6.76 -14.58 -5.25
CA ALA A 207 6.25 -15.79 -4.59
C ALA A 207 5.12 -16.46 -5.40
N ILE A 208 4.21 -15.66 -5.96
CA ILE A 208 3.11 -16.13 -6.81
C ILE A 208 3.59 -16.71 -8.15
N GLU A 209 4.64 -16.13 -8.75
CA GLU A 209 5.23 -16.65 -10.00
C GLU A 209 6.08 -17.91 -9.78
N THR A 210 6.61 -18.10 -8.57
CA THR A 210 7.42 -19.27 -8.20
C THR A 210 6.56 -20.49 -7.86
N ASP A 211 5.47 -20.31 -7.10
CA ASP A 211 4.61 -21.39 -6.59
C ASP A 211 3.13 -20.97 -6.58
N PRO A 212 2.48 -20.78 -7.75
CA PRO A 212 1.11 -20.27 -7.80
C PRO A 212 0.11 -21.19 -7.08
N ALA A 213 0.28 -22.51 -7.20
CA ALA A 213 -0.58 -23.49 -6.55
C ALA A 213 -0.42 -23.50 -5.02
N GLY A 214 0.81 -23.48 -4.52
CA GLY A 214 1.07 -23.44 -3.08
C GLY A 214 0.77 -22.09 -2.44
N VAL A 215 0.88 -20.97 -3.17
CA VAL A 215 0.35 -19.68 -2.70
C VAL A 215 -1.18 -19.72 -2.61
N PHE A 216 -1.87 -20.19 -3.65
CA PHE A 216 -3.32 -20.37 -3.62
C PHE A 216 -3.78 -21.24 -2.43
N GLU A 217 -3.13 -22.39 -2.19
CA GLU A 217 -3.43 -23.26 -1.05
C GLU A 217 -3.22 -22.57 0.32
N LYS A 218 -2.15 -21.79 0.48
CA LYS A 218 -1.90 -21.03 1.72
C LYS A 218 -2.98 -19.96 1.93
N VAL A 219 -3.50 -19.35 0.87
CA VAL A 219 -4.57 -18.33 0.91
C VAL A 219 -5.94 -18.98 1.19
N ARG A 220 -6.29 -20.07 0.49
CA ARG A 220 -7.53 -20.85 0.69
C ARG A 220 -7.72 -21.34 2.12
N ARG A 221 -6.62 -21.65 2.83
CA ARG A 221 -6.63 -22.10 4.24
C ARG A 221 -6.76 -20.96 5.25
N ARG A 222 -6.80 -19.69 4.84
CA ARG A 222 -6.99 -18.57 5.77
C ARG A 222 -8.46 -18.46 6.18
N PRO A 223 -8.74 -18.17 7.47
CA PRO A 223 -10.09 -17.78 7.85
C PRO A 223 -10.49 -16.49 7.14
N ASP A 224 -11.80 -16.34 6.94
CA ASP A 224 -12.47 -15.15 6.40
C ASP A 224 -12.00 -14.70 5.01
N VAL A 225 -11.35 -15.57 4.22
CA VAL A 225 -10.95 -15.25 2.85
C VAL A 225 -12.19 -15.11 1.95
N PRO A 226 -12.37 -13.97 1.24
CA PRO A 226 -13.52 -13.78 0.35
C PRO A 226 -13.55 -14.82 -0.77
N THR A 227 -14.66 -15.56 -0.89
CA THR A 227 -14.75 -16.74 -1.77
C THR A 227 -14.80 -16.39 -3.26
N ALA A 228 -15.42 -15.27 -3.63
CA ALA A 228 -15.49 -14.83 -5.02
C ALA A 228 -14.09 -14.44 -5.53
N GLU A 229 -13.40 -13.60 -4.77
CA GLU A 229 -12.05 -13.13 -5.05
C GLU A 229 -11.03 -14.28 -5.01
N LEU A 230 -11.23 -15.29 -4.16
CA LEU A 230 -10.43 -16.51 -4.17
C LEU A 230 -10.60 -17.30 -5.49
N GLU A 231 -11.82 -17.42 -6.01
CA GLU A 231 -12.08 -18.08 -7.29
C GLU A 231 -11.58 -17.26 -8.49
N ASP A 232 -11.68 -15.93 -8.44
CA ASP A 232 -11.06 -15.04 -9.44
C ASP A 232 -9.54 -15.18 -9.44
N PHE A 233 -8.91 -15.15 -8.27
CA PHE A 233 -7.47 -15.40 -8.13
C PHE A 233 -7.10 -16.79 -8.67
N ARG A 234 -7.88 -17.84 -8.38
CA ARG A 234 -7.67 -19.19 -8.96
C ARG A 234 -7.70 -19.17 -10.49
N ARG A 235 -8.65 -18.44 -11.10
CA ARG A 235 -8.76 -18.26 -12.55
C ARG A 235 -7.53 -17.55 -13.13
N LEU A 236 -7.15 -16.40 -12.58
CA LEU A 236 -5.97 -15.63 -13.01
C LEU A 236 -4.66 -16.41 -12.84
N LEU A 237 -4.60 -17.31 -11.86
CA LEU A 237 -3.46 -18.22 -11.68
C LEU A 237 -3.44 -19.41 -12.66
N ASN A 238 -4.47 -19.58 -13.51
CA ASN A 238 -4.67 -20.73 -14.41
C ASN A 238 -4.67 -22.09 -13.69
N LEU A 239 -5.13 -22.13 -12.44
CA LEU A 239 -5.19 -23.36 -11.65
C LEU A 239 -6.48 -24.15 -11.95
N PRO A 240 -6.44 -25.49 -11.97
CA PRO A 240 -7.66 -26.30 -12.12
C PRO A 240 -8.63 -26.05 -10.95
N ARG A 241 -9.92 -26.34 -11.16
CA ARG A 241 -10.85 -26.49 -10.02
C ARG A 241 -10.44 -27.73 -9.22
N ALA A 242 -10.56 -27.68 -7.90
CA ALA A 242 -10.48 -28.88 -7.09
C ALA A 242 -11.60 -29.85 -7.51
N ALA A 243 -11.29 -31.14 -7.60
CA ALA A 243 -12.32 -32.17 -7.68
C ALA A 243 -13.11 -32.17 -6.35
N HIS A 244 -14.43 -32.29 -6.45
CA HIS A 244 -15.34 -32.42 -5.31
C HIS A 244 -15.37 -33.85 -4.77
#